data_AF-A0A7V2NKU2-F1
#
_entry.id   AF-A0A7V2NKU2-F1
#
_cell.length_a   1.000
_cell.length_b   1.000
_cell.length_c   1.000
_cell.angle_alpha   90.00
_cell.angle_beta   90.00
_cell.angle_gamma   90.00
#
_symmetry.space_group_name_H-M   'P 1'
#
loop_
_entity.id
_entity.type
_entity.pdbx_description
1 polymer ?
#
loop_
_entity_poly.entity_id
_entity_poly.type
_entity_poly.pdbx_seq_one_letter_code
_entity_poly.pdbx_strand_id
1 'polypeptide(L)' 'MNSLDKIAHVLETGDNEIHIDEGIRVQALQATQRMLDFADRARQQLIAHTA' A
#
# COMPACT_ATOMS: atom_id res chain seq x y z
N MET A 1 -4.35 15.12 -12.61
CA MET A 1 -4.62 14.42 -11.33
C MET A 1 -3.27 14.32 -10.64
N ASN A 2 -3.15 14.82 -9.41
CA ASN A 2 -1.90 15.18 -8.70
C ASN A 2 -1.18 16.44 -9.20
N SER A 3 -1.93 17.50 -9.50
CA SER A 3 -1.35 18.83 -9.71
C SER A 3 -1.02 19.48 -8.36
N LEU A 4 -0.03 20.39 -8.30
CA LEU A 4 0.42 21.00 -7.03
C LEU A 4 -0.70 21.77 -6.31
N ASP A 5 -1.54 22.48 -7.07
CA ASP A 5 -2.75 23.15 -6.58
C ASP A 5 -3.72 22.17 -5.91
N LYS A 6 -3.92 20.98 -6.48
CA LYS A 6 -4.78 19.95 -5.89
C LYS A 6 -4.20 19.36 -4.62
N ILE A 7 -2.88 19.15 -4.58
CA ILE A 7 -2.20 18.63 -3.39
C ILE A 7 -2.28 19.67 -2.26
N ALA A 8 -2.02 20.94 -2.55
CA ALA A 8 -2.16 22.02 -1.57
C ALA A 8 -3.59 22.06 -1.00
N HIS A 9 -4.60 22.01 -1.86
CA HIS A 9 -6.00 21.99 -1.44
C HIS A 9 -6.32 20.82 -0.50
N VAL A 10 -5.98 19.58 -0.86
CA VAL A 10 -6.22 18.39 -0.03
C VAL A 10 -5.50 18.49 1.32
N LEU A 11 -4.28 19.02 1.35
CA LEU A 11 -3.52 19.19 2.59
C LEU A 11 -4.12 20.26 3.51
N GLU A 12 -4.69 21.33 2.93
CA GLU A 12 -5.31 22.42 3.69
C GLU A 12 -6.68 22.04 4.24
N THR A 13 -7.47 21.30 3.47
CA THR A 13 -8.88 21.05 3.79
C THR A 13 -9.14 19.65 4.37
N GLY A 14 -8.20 18.71 4.19
CA GLY A 14 -8.44 17.30 4.47
C GLY A 14 -9.42 16.63 3.52
N ASP A 15 -9.74 17.29 2.39
CA ASP A 15 -10.63 16.73 1.37
C ASP A 15 -10.08 15.40 0.82
N ASN A 16 -10.94 14.59 0.21
CA ASN A 16 -10.59 13.30 -0.38
C ASN A 16 -10.13 12.23 0.65
N GLU A 17 -10.65 12.28 1.88
CA GLU A 17 -10.49 11.21 2.86
C GLU A 17 -11.11 9.90 2.34
N ILE A 18 -10.28 8.86 2.28
CA ILE A 18 -10.68 7.56 1.75
C ILE A 18 -11.39 6.78 2.85
N HIS A 19 -12.68 6.55 2.63
CA HIS A 19 -13.51 5.73 3.51
C HIS A 19 -13.69 4.35 2.88
N ILE A 20 -13.46 3.31 3.68
CA ILE A 20 -13.61 1.92 3.26
C ILE A 20 -14.38 1.19 4.36
N ASP A 21 -15.30 0.34 3.95
CA ASP A 21 -15.93 -0.61 4.86
C ASP A 21 -14.87 -1.47 5.59
N GLU A 22 -15.06 -1.66 6.88
CA GLU A 22 -14.13 -2.40 7.74
C GLU A 22 -13.86 -3.82 7.23
N GLY A 23 -14.91 -4.54 6.82
CA GLY A 23 -14.79 -5.90 6.33
C GLY A 23 -13.95 -5.97 5.06
N ILE A 24 -14.17 -5.03 4.13
CA ILE A 24 -13.37 -4.90 2.91
C ILE A 24 -11.92 -4.56 3.23
N ARG A 25 -11.67 -3.63 4.18
CA ARG A 25 -10.32 -3.24 4.57
C ARG A 25 -9.51 -4.43 5.09
N VAL A 26 -10.10 -5.25 5.97
CA VAL A 26 -9.43 -6.43 6.55
C VAL A 26 -9.06 -7.45 5.47
N GLN A 27 -9.97 -7.72 4.54
CA GLN A 27 -9.72 -8.66 3.44
C GLN A 27 -8.57 -8.18 2.53
N ALA A 28 -8.59 -6.89 2.16
CA ALA A 28 -7.56 -6.28 1.33
C ALA A 28 -6.18 -6.25 2.02
N LEU A 29 -6.16 -5.96 3.34
CA LEU A 29 -4.94 -5.99 4.14
C LEU A 29 -4.33 -7.39 4.15
N GLN A 30 -5.14 -8.42 4.37
CA GLN A 30 -4.65 -9.80 4.42
C GLN A 30 -4.05 -10.25 3.08
N ALA A 31 -4.68 -9.89 1.96
CA ALA A 31 -4.16 -10.22 0.62
C ALA A 31 -2.83 -9.49 0.34
N THR A 32 -2.75 -8.19 0.67
CA THR A 32 -1.55 -7.37 0.51
C THR A 32 -0.40 -7.91 1.37
N GLN A 33 -0.66 -8.29 2.62
CA GLN A 33 0.35 -8.85 3.50
C GLN A 33 0.95 -10.15 2.92
N ARG A 34 0.12 -11.06 2.43
CA ARG A 34 0.61 -12.30 1.80
C ARG A 34 1.49 -12.04 0.58
N MET A 35 1.18 -11.01 -0.21
CA MET A 35 2.01 -10.62 -1.35
C MET A 35 3.38 -10.11 -0.90
N LEU A 36 3.43 -9.28 0.14
CA LEU A 36 4.68 -8.77 0.70
C LEU A 36 5.52 -9.91 1.29
N ASP A 37 4.90 -10.79 2.07
CA ASP A 37 5.55 -11.97 2.66
C ASP A 37 6.16 -12.87 1.57
N PHE A 38 5.43 -13.05 0.46
CA PHE A 38 5.92 -13.81 -0.68
C PHE A 38 7.12 -13.13 -1.35
N ALA A 39 7.04 -11.82 -1.59
CA ALA A 39 8.13 -11.06 -2.20
C ALA A 39 9.41 -11.08 -1.35
N ASP A 40 9.29 -11.01 -0.04
CA ASP A 40 10.42 -11.09 0.88
C ASP A 40 11.08 -12.46 0.87
N ARG A 41 10.28 -13.54 0.85
CA ARG A 41 10.81 -14.91 0.70
C ARG A 41 11.54 -15.10 -0.62
N ALA A 42 10.97 -14.60 -1.72
CA ALA A 42 11.60 -14.65 -3.03
C ALA A 42 12.95 -13.90 -3.05
N ARG A 43 13.02 -12.72 -2.41
CA ARG A 43 14.27 -11.95 -2.28
C ARG A 43 15.33 -12.71 -1.47
N GLN A 44 14.94 -13.32 -0.35
CA GLN A 44 15.87 -14.11 0.49
C GLN A 44 16.46 -15.31 -0.25
N GLN A 45 15.63 -16.02 -1.03
CA GLN A 45 16.08 -17.15 -1.84
C GLN A 45 17.10 -16.75 -2.90
N LEU A 46 16.92 -15.59 -3.54
CA LEU A 46 17.89 -15.05 -4.50
C LEU A 46 19.24 -14.76 -3.83
N ILE A 47 19.23 -14.06 -2.68
CA ILE A 47 20.46 -13.75 -1.93
C ILE A 47 21.20 -15.03 -1.53
N ALA A 48 20.46 -16.02 -1.03
CA ALA A 48 21.03 -17.32 -0.62
C ALA A 48 21.60 -18.15 -1.78
N HIS A 49 21.12 -17.95 -3.01
CA HIS A 49 21.63 -18.64 -4.19
C HIS A 49 22.89 -17.97 -4.78
N THR A 50 23.07 -16.67 -4.53
CA THR A 50 24.22 -15.90 -5.03
C THR A 50 25.37 -15.76 -4.03
N ALA A 51 25.22 -16.26 -2.80
CA ALA A 51 26.22 -16.27 -1.73
C ALA A 51 26.88 -17.65 -1.61
#